data_AF-A0A1R0GRI4-F1
#
_entry.id   AF-A0A1R0GRI4-F1
#
_cell.length_a   1.000
_cell.length_b   1.000
_cell.length_c   1.000
_cell.angle_alpha   90.00
_cell.angle_beta   90.00
_cell.angle_gamma   90.00
#
_symmetry.space_group_name_H-M   'P 1'
#
loop_
_entity.id
_entity.type
_entity.pdbx_description
1 polymer ?
#
loop_
_entity_poly.entity_id
_entity_poly.type
_entity_poly.pdbx_seq_one_letter_code
_entity_poly.pdbx_strand_id
1 'polypeptide(L)'
;MALHDKITNFLDKNAFTTLFVLAITTLVIVNYCFGSDDDSNDSEKKPAASSTDDLVALDKQIYTEFKLVEKIQANHNTVRLQFATPHHNQVLGLSLGQCISVRVVDSTG
;
A
#
# COMPACT_ATOMS: atom_id res chain seq x y z
N MET A 1 15.49 -41.44 -18.80
CA MET A 1 14.43 -42.36 -18.34
C MET A 1 14.55 -42.73 -16.86
N ALA A 2 15.75 -42.99 -16.32
CA ALA A 2 15.93 -43.45 -14.92
C ALA A 2 15.44 -42.51 -13.79
N LEU A 3 15.30 -41.20 -14.04
CA LEU A 3 14.82 -40.24 -13.03
C LEU A 3 13.31 -40.36 -12.80
N HIS A 4 12.55 -40.58 -13.88
CA HIS A 4 11.11 -40.62 -13.83
C HIS A 4 10.62 -41.85 -13.05
N ASP A 5 11.25 -43.00 -13.28
CA ASP A 5 10.97 -44.23 -12.53
C ASP A 5 11.31 -44.12 -11.05
N LYS A 6 12.37 -43.38 -10.71
CA LYS A 6 12.79 -43.18 -9.32
C LYS A 6 11.79 -42.31 -8.56
N ILE A 7 11.20 -41.32 -9.23
CA ILE A 7 10.16 -40.45 -8.67
C ILE A 7 8.88 -41.25 -8.44
N THR A 8 8.37 -41.98 -9.44
CA THR A 8 7.16 -42.82 -9.27
C THR A 8 7.31 -43.87 -8.17
N ASN A 9 8.46 -44.55 -8.10
CA ASN A 9 8.74 -45.51 -7.03
C ASN A 9 8.82 -44.87 -5.62
N PHE A 10 9.15 -43.58 -5.53
CA PHE A 10 9.18 -42.84 -4.27
C PHE A 10 7.79 -42.33 -3.87
N LEU A 11 6.96 -41.97 -4.86
CA LEU A 11 5.55 -41.62 -4.66
C LEU A 11 4.73 -42.83 -4.17
N ASP A 12 4.92 -44.02 -4.73
CA ASP A 12 4.11 -45.19 -4.35
C ASP A 12 4.43 -45.75 -2.95
N LYS A 13 5.70 -45.70 -2.53
CA LYS A 13 6.13 -46.24 -1.23
C LYS A 13 5.72 -45.36 -0.05
N ASN A 14 5.66 -44.04 -0.25
CA ASN A 14 5.48 -43.06 0.81
C ASN A 14 4.42 -42.02 0.43
N ALA A 15 3.34 -42.44 -0.23
CA ALA A 15 2.32 -41.56 -0.81
C ALA A 15 1.81 -40.49 0.17
N PHE A 16 1.54 -40.88 1.43
CA PHE A 16 1.07 -39.95 2.46
C PHE A 16 2.14 -38.93 2.87
N THR A 17 3.38 -39.37 3.07
CA THR A 17 4.50 -38.49 3.44
C THR A 17 4.82 -37.51 2.31
N THR A 18 4.83 -37.97 1.06
CA THR A 18 5.04 -37.12 -0.11
C THR A 18 3.92 -36.10 -0.26
N LEU A 19 2.66 -36.49 -0.04
CA LEU A 19 1.52 -35.58 -0.07
C LEU A 19 1.62 -34.51 1.01
N PHE A 20 2.01 -34.89 2.23
CA PHE A 20 2.15 -33.96 3.36
C PHE A 20 3.29 -32.96 3.14
N VAL A 21 4.44 -33.44 2.66
CA VAL A 21 5.59 -32.57 2.32
C VAL A 21 5.22 -31.62 1.18
N LEU A 22 4.51 -32.09 0.15
CA LEU A 22 4.07 -31.25 -0.97
C LEU A 22 3.06 -30.19 -0.50
N ALA A 23 2.11 -30.56 0.37
CA ALA A 23 1.11 -29.65 0.92
C ALA A 23 1.74 -28.57 1.82
N ILE A 24 2.69 -28.92 2.69
CA ILE A 24 3.39 -27.94 3.54
C ILE A 24 4.26 -27.02 2.69
N THR A 25 4.99 -27.58 1.72
CA THR A 25 5.87 -26.79 0.87
C THR A 25 5.07 -25.79 0.04
N THR A 26 3.93 -26.19 -0.50
CA THR A 26 3.02 -25.28 -1.24
C THR A 26 2.37 -24.25 -0.32
N LEU A 27 1.95 -24.60 0.90
CA LEU A 27 1.41 -23.64 1.88
C LEU A 27 2.44 -22.57 2.25
N VAL A 28 3.69 -22.98 2.50
CA VAL A 28 4.79 -22.04 2.85
C VAL A 28 5.12 -21.14 1.67
N ILE A 29 5.20 -21.67 0.45
CA ILE A 29 5.46 -20.88 -0.76
C ILE A 29 4.32 -19.89 -1.01
N VAL A 30 3.06 -20.31 -0.89
CA VAL A 30 1.91 -19.41 -1.04
C VAL A 30 1.96 -18.32 0.03
N ASN A 31 2.21 -18.66 1.30
CA ASN A 31 2.30 -17.66 2.37
C ASN A 31 3.49 -16.70 2.18
N TYR A 32 4.60 -17.18 1.61
CA TYR A 32 5.77 -16.35 1.32
C TYR A 32 5.60 -15.48 0.08
N CYS A 33 5.00 -16.01 -0.99
CA CYS A 33 4.77 -15.29 -2.25
C CYS A 33 3.54 -14.36 -2.21
N PHE A 34 2.50 -14.69 -1.44
CA PHE A 34 1.36 -13.78 -1.20
C PHE A 34 1.59 -12.82 -0.03
N GLY A 35 2.61 -13.06 0.80
CA GLY A 35 3.00 -12.17 1.90
C GLY A 35 3.98 -11.06 1.51
N SER A 36 4.33 -10.97 0.23
CA SER A 36 5.08 -9.83 -0.32
C SER A 36 4.09 -8.82 -0.90
N ASP A 37 3.47 -8.03 -0.02
CA ASP A 37 3.15 -6.66 -0.39
C ASP A 37 4.49 -5.97 -0.69
N ASP A 38 4.80 -5.83 -1.98
CA ASP A 38 5.98 -5.10 -2.46
C ASP A 38 5.83 -3.62 -2.08
N ASP A 39 6.29 -3.25 -0.89
CA ASP A 39 6.67 -1.89 -0.52
C ASP A 39 7.96 -1.52 -1.27
N SER A 40 7.88 -1.41 -2.59
CA SER A 40 8.92 -0.80 -3.42
C SER A 40 8.63 0.69 -3.55
N ASN A 41 9.25 1.44 -2.64
CA ASN A 41 9.48 2.88 -2.78
C ASN A 41 10.33 3.13 -4.03
N ASP A 42 9.73 3.65 -5.09
CA ASP A 42 10.44 4.36 -6.15
C ASP A 42 9.81 5.75 -6.35
N SER A 43 10.46 6.74 -5.73
CA SER A 43 10.28 8.14 -6.06
C SER A 43 11.11 8.49 -7.30
N GLU A 44 10.56 8.37 -8.51
CA GLU A 44 10.91 9.29 -9.61
C GLU A 44 9.83 9.38 -10.70
N LYS A 45 9.63 10.59 -11.19
CA LYS A 45 8.46 11.17 -11.87
C LYS A 45 8.54 11.09 -13.40
N LYS A 46 7.54 10.52 -14.10
CA LYS A 46 6.90 11.04 -15.36
C LYS A 46 5.85 10.06 -15.94
N PRO A 47 4.96 10.47 -16.87
CA PRO A 47 3.51 10.32 -16.74
C PRO A 47 2.89 9.32 -17.72
N ALA A 48 1.58 9.13 -17.57
CA ALA A 48 0.65 8.51 -18.51
C ALA A 48 0.50 6.98 -18.42
N ALA A 49 -0.29 6.52 -17.43
CA ALA A 49 -1.64 5.97 -17.65
C ALA A 49 -2.07 5.09 -16.46
N SER A 50 -2.83 5.61 -15.50
CA SER A 50 -3.45 4.77 -14.46
C SER A 50 -4.65 5.47 -13.81
N SER A 51 -5.86 5.22 -14.32
CA SER A 51 -6.85 4.40 -13.59
C SER A 51 -7.05 4.82 -12.13
N THR A 52 -7.93 5.80 -11.93
CA THR A 52 -8.67 6.11 -10.69
C THR A 52 -7.89 6.63 -9.47
N ASP A 53 -6.65 6.20 -9.22
CA ASP A 53 -5.86 6.64 -8.06
C ASP A 53 -5.34 8.07 -8.18
N ASP A 54 -5.14 8.57 -9.40
CA ASP A 54 -4.67 9.94 -9.66
C ASP A 54 -5.67 11.03 -9.18
N LEU A 55 -6.89 10.65 -8.81
CA LEU A 55 -7.94 11.58 -8.38
C LEU A 55 -7.98 11.81 -6.87
N VAL A 56 -7.35 10.95 -6.07
CA VAL A 56 -7.37 11.04 -4.60
C VAL A 56 -6.05 11.60 -4.08
N ALA A 57 -6.12 12.66 -3.27
CA ALA A 57 -4.95 13.35 -2.75
C ALA A 57 -4.42 12.80 -1.41
N LEU A 58 -5.23 12.03 -0.67
CA LEU A 58 -4.88 11.56 0.67
C LEU A 58 -4.59 10.06 0.67
N ASP A 59 -3.46 9.68 1.26
CA ASP A 59 -3.08 8.31 1.54
C ASP A 59 -3.18 8.05 3.05
N LYS A 60 -3.55 6.83 3.45
CA LYS A 60 -3.67 6.41 4.84
C LYS A 60 -2.33 6.01 5.47
N GLN A 61 -1.34 5.65 4.66
CA GLN A 61 -0.07 5.10 5.14
C GLN A 61 1.00 6.18 5.32
N ILE A 62 0.88 7.29 4.58
CA ILE A 62 1.89 8.35 4.55
C ILE A 62 1.31 9.73 4.90
N TYR A 63 2.16 10.58 5.45
CA TYR A 63 1.85 12.00 5.63
C TYR A 63 2.16 12.76 4.35
N THR A 64 1.12 13.25 3.67
CA THR A 64 1.26 14.10 2.50
C THR A 64 1.35 15.56 2.91
N GLU A 65 2.28 16.30 2.31
CA GLU A 65 2.40 17.75 2.52
C GLU A 65 1.35 18.50 1.68
N PHE A 66 0.59 19.38 2.33
CA PHE A 66 -0.37 20.25 1.66
C PHE A 66 0.01 21.71 1.89
N LYS A 67 0.03 22.48 0.80
CA LYS A 67 0.34 23.91 0.87
C LYS A 67 -0.83 24.68 1.48
N LEU A 68 -0.56 25.47 2.52
CA LEU A 68 -1.53 26.43 3.06
C LEU A 68 -1.78 27.53 2.01
N VAL A 69 -3.04 27.65 1.59
CA VAL A 69 -3.49 28.67 0.63
C VAL A 69 -4.02 29.88 1.38
N GLU A 70 -4.84 29.63 2.39
CA GLU A 70 -5.56 30.69 3.08
C GLU A 70 -5.70 30.39 4.57
N LYS A 71 -5.61 31.46 5.37
CA LYS A 71 -5.92 31.44 6.80
C LYS A 71 -6.93 32.54 7.08
N ILE A 72 -8.14 32.13 7.45
CA ILE A 72 -9.25 33.03 7.73
C ILE A 72 -9.51 33.01 9.24
N GLN A 73 -9.52 34.17 9.88
CA GLN A 73 -9.94 34.28 11.28
C GLN A 73 -11.47 34.26 11.35
N ALA A 74 -12.03 33.19 11.90
CA ALA A 74 -13.49 33.05 12.02
C ALA A 74 -14.02 33.82 13.24
N ASN A 75 -13.28 33.82 14.35
CA ASN A 75 -13.59 34.59 15.55
C ASN A 75 -12.31 34.86 16.39
N HIS A 76 -12.47 35.21 17.67
CA HIS A 76 -11.35 35.52 18.57
C HIS A 76 -10.42 34.32 18.88
N ASN A 77 -10.88 33.07 18.74
CA ASN A 77 -10.12 31.86 19.10
C ASN A 77 -10.16 30.75 18.04
N THR A 78 -10.80 30.99 16.90
CA THR A 78 -11.06 30.00 15.86
C THR A 78 -10.57 30.52 14.53
N VAL A 79 -9.83 29.67 13.82
CA VAL A 79 -9.32 29.96 12.47
C VAL A 79 -9.73 28.84 11.53
N ARG A 80 -10.06 29.20 10.29
CA ARG A 80 -10.23 28.28 9.19
C ARG A 80 -8.94 28.29 8.36
N LEU A 81 -8.38 27.12 8.14
CA LEU A 81 -7.19 26.93 7.31
C LEU A 81 -7.64 26.20 6.04
N GLN A 82 -7.32 26.77 4.88
CA GLN A 82 -7.56 26.15 3.59
C GLN A 82 -6.24 25.68 2.99
N PHE A 83 -6.18 24.40 2.68
CA PHE A 83 -5.01 23.77 2.07
C PHE A 83 -5.33 23.38 0.63
N ALA A 84 -4.39 23.59 -0.29
CA ALA A 84 -4.51 23.17 -1.68
C ALA A 84 -4.12 21.71 -1.82
N THR A 85 -4.90 20.96 -2.60
CA THR A 85 -4.50 19.64 -3.10
C THR A 85 -3.28 19.77 -4.04
N PRO A 86 -2.45 18.72 -4.17
CA PRO A 86 -1.30 18.73 -5.08
C PRO A 86 -1.69 19.04 -6.53
N HIS A 87 -2.86 18.55 -6.97
CA HIS A 87 -3.43 18.83 -8.28
C HIS A 87 -4.86 19.41 -8.18
N HIS A 88 -5.20 20.33 -9.09
CA HIS A 88 -6.49 21.05 -9.07
C HIS A 88 -7.70 20.14 -9.34
N ASN A 89 -7.51 19.02 -10.03
CA ASN A 89 -8.56 18.04 -10.34
C ASN A 89 -8.72 16.95 -9.27
N GLN A 90 -7.89 16.98 -8.22
CA GLN A 90 -7.94 15.99 -7.16
C GLN A 90 -8.96 16.33 -6.08
N VAL A 91 -9.55 15.30 -5.51
CA VAL A 91 -10.37 15.36 -4.31
C VAL A 91 -9.59 14.79 -3.14
N LEU A 92 -9.97 15.15 -1.91
CA LEU A 92 -9.29 14.65 -0.71
C LEU A 92 -9.43 13.13 -0.54
N GLY A 93 -10.51 12.53 -1.04
CA GLY A 93 -10.76 11.08 -0.93
C GLY A 93 -11.12 10.58 0.47
N LEU A 94 -11.60 11.47 1.35
CA LEU A 94 -12.04 11.11 2.70
C LEU A 94 -13.52 10.73 2.69
N SER A 95 -13.85 9.53 3.17
CA SER A 95 -15.26 9.11 3.29
C SER A 95 -15.95 9.80 4.47
N LEU A 96 -17.28 9.85 4.44
CA LEU A 96 -18.06 10.44 5.53
C LEU A 96 -17.80 9.73 6.86
N GLY A 97 -17.69 10.52 7.94
CA GLY A 97 -17.44 10.02 9.29
C GLY A 97 -15.96 9.71 9.60
N GLN A 98 -15.05 9.93 8.65
CA GLN A 98 -13.60 9.80 8.87
C GLN A 98 -12.98 11.13 9.29
N CYS A 99 -11.89 11.04 10.05
CA CYS A 99 -11.08 12.18 10.48
C CYS A 99 -9.69 12.11 9.83
N ILE A 100 -9.01 13.24 9.76
CA ILE A 100 -7.61 13.34 9.33
C ILE A 100 -6.70 13.64 10.52
N SER A 101 -5.47 13.15 10.46
CA SER A 101 -4.39 13.56 11.36
C SER A 101 -3.57 14.66 10.69
N VAL A 102 -3.15 15.66 11.47
CA VAL A 102 -2.32 16.77 10.99
C VAL A 102 -1.06 16.81 11.83
N ARG A 103 0.10 16.85 11.16
CA ARG A 103 1.39 17.07 11.82
C ARG A 103 1.93 18.45 11.47
N VAL A 104 2.54 19.11 12.43
CA VAL A 104 3.34 20.32 12.20
C VAL A 104 4.79 19.89 12.15
N VAL A 105 5.49 20.27 11.09
CA VAL A 105 6.94 20.12 11.00
C VAL A 105 7.52 21.48 11.33
N ASP A 106 8.05 21.62 12.54
CA ASP A 106 8.72 22.84 12.94
C ASP A 106 10.01 22.97 12.14
N SER A 107 10.19 24.07 11.41
CA SER A 107 11.42 24.35 10.65
C SER A 107 12.59 24.83 11.53
N THR A 108 12.50 24.60 12.84
CA THR A 108 13.48 25.05 13.83
C THR A 108 14.34 23.85 14.22
N GLY A 109 15.48 23.71 13.55
CA GLY A 109 16.64 22.97 14.05
C GLY A 109 17.56 23.91 14.81
#